data_AF-A0A9E7AW54-F1
#
_entry.id   AF-A0A9E7AW54-F1
#
_cell.length_a   1.000
_cell.length_b   1.000
_cell.length_c   1.000
_cell.angle_alpha   90.00
_cell.angle_beta   90.00
_cell.angle_gamma   90.00
#
_symmetry.space_group_name_H-M   'P 1'
#
loop_
_entity.id
_entity.type
_entity.pdbx_description
1 polymer ?
#
loop_
_entity_poly.entity_id
_entity_poly.type
_entity_poly.pdbx_seq_one_letter_code
_entity_poly.pdbx_strand_id
1 'polypeptide(L)'
;DIAGFFKHMLERVDWSRDLHFQTQTSMDTLDYSGTGLNSGSKVVIAAAGEKKRELGSTVPGLSLPDGFGDVCLVMPGVLALRGPSFPGYGSAPAGMEKLTAALETQQGILENHPLIILCDDPDFVAARLDNFLWTTFTRSNPSHDVYGLRSFTEFKHWGCRGSLIIDARSKPHHAPPLEQDPAVEKRIDRLFAAGGSLHGIG
;
A
#
# COMPACT_ATOMS: atom_id res chain seq x y z
N ASP A 1 13.77 -7.55 12.05
CA ASP A 1 12.93 -8.19 11.01
C ASP A 1 12.20 -7.10 10.21
N ILE A 2 11.36 -7.46 9.25
CA ILE A 2 10.66 -6.48 8.39
C ILE A 2 9.67 -5.64 9.19
N ALA A 3 8.87 -6.24 10.08
CA ALA A 3 7.92 -5.52 10.92
C ALA A 3 8.62 -4.50 11.84
N GLY A 4 9.74 -4.89 12.45
CA GLY A 4 10.56 -4.00 13.27
C GLY A 4 11.15 -2.83 12.47
N PHE A 5 11.54 -3.07 11.21
CA PHE A 5 11.99 -2.00 10.30
C PHE A 5 10.87 -0.99 10.03
N PHE A 6 9.68 -1.46 9.61
CA PHE A 6 8.54 -0.57 9.36
C PHE A 6 8.12 0.21 10.60
N LYS A 7 8.06 -0.45 11.76
CA LYS A 7 7.79 0.23 13.03
C LYS A 7 8.81 1.34 13.30
N HIS A 8 10.10 1.03 13.22
CA HIS A 8 11.17 1.99 13.49
C HIS A 8 11.09 3.21 12.56
N MET A 9 10.83 2.97 11.27
CA MET A 9 10.72 3.97 10.22
C MET A 9 9.45 4.84 10.39
N LEU A 10 8.28 4.24 10.60
CA LEU A 10 7.01 4.97 10.77
C LEU A 10 6.94 5.79 12.06
N GLU A 11 7.64 5.37 13.12
CA GLU A 11 7.79 6.16 14.36
C GLU A 11 8.56 7.47 14.15
N ARG A 12 9.39 7.56 13.10
CA ARG A 12 10.35 8.66 12.87
C ARG A 12 10.02 9.53 11.67
N VAL A 13 9.33 8.96 10.69
CA VAL A 13 9.12 9.62 9.41
C VAL A 13 8.32 10.92 9.54
N ASP A 14 8.69 11.91 8.75
CA ASP A 14 7.98 13.17 8.58
C ASP A 14 7.55 13.33 7.13
N TRP A 15 6.28 13.07 6.84
CA TRP A 15 5.77 13.12 5.48
C TRP A 15 5.83 14.52 4.84
N SER A 16 6.04 15.57 5.62
CA SER A 16 6.24 16.92 5.10
C SER A 16 7.63 17.15 4.52
N ARG A 17 8.61 16.28 4.85
CA ARG A 17 10.04 16.47 4.53
C ARG A 17 10.69 15.25 3.89
N ASP A 18 10.36 14.05 4.34
CA ASP A 18 11.16 12.85 4.11
C ASP A 18 10.85 12.14 2.78
N LEU A 19 10.04 12.75 1.92
CA LEU A 19 9.62 12.19 0.63
C LEU A 19 10.42 12.82 -0.51
N HIS A 20 11.17 11.99 -1.24
CA HIS A 20 11.98 12.44 -2.37
C HIS A 20 11.60 11.67 -3.64
N PHE A 21 10.81 12.31 -4.50
CA PHE A 21 10.29 11.70 -5.72
C PHE A 21 11.25 11.83 -6.91
N GLN A 22 11.31 10.77 -7.71
CA GLN A 22 11.88 10.74 -9.04
C GLN A 22 10.78 10.28 -10.00
N THR A 23 10.14 11.21 -10.70
CA THR A 23 8.80 11.00 -11.30
C THR A 23 8.80 10.55 -12.75
N GLN A 24 9.95 10.59 -13.43
CA GLN A 24 10.11 10.27 -14.86
C GLN A 24 11.42 9.49 -15.05
N THR A 25 11.44 8.25 -14.55
CA THR A 25 12.66 7.42 -14.56
C THR A 25 12.47 6.17 -15.42
N SER A 26 13.59 5.72 -16.00
CA SER A 26 13.64 4.43 -16.68
C SER A 26 13.60 3.31 -15.65
N MET A 27 12.63 2.42 -15.79
CA MET A 27 12.41 1.31 -14.87
C MET A 27 12.90 0.00 -15.47
N ASP A 28 13.20 -0.94 -14.57
CA ASP A 28 13.54 -2.31 -14.94
C ASP A 28 12.32 -3.00 -15.59
N THR A 29 12.58 -3.98 -16.46
CA THR A 29 11.53 -4.69 -17.22
C THR A 29 10.60 -5.52 -16.34
N LEU A 30 10.98 -5.81 -15.09
CA LEU A 30 10.17 -6.53 -14.12
C LEU A 30 9.30 -5.61 -13.24
N ASP A 31 9.35 -4.29 -13.43
CA ASP A 31 8.45 -3.36 -12.74
C ASP A 31 7.14 -3.18 -13.51
N TYR A 32 6.08 -3.79 -12.98
CA TYR A 32 4.73 -3.78 -13.57
C TYR A 32 3.83 -2.68 -12.99
N SER A 33 4.35 -1.81 -12.11
CA SER A 33 3.54 -0.76 -11.47
C SER A 33 3.41 0.50 -12.33
N GLY A 34 4.33 0.72 -13.26
CA GLY A 34 4.42 1.93 -14.08
C GLY A 34 3.34 2.09 -15.17
N THR A 35 3.25 3.28 -15.76
CA THR A 35 2.28 3.61 -16.83
C THR A 35 2.70 3.11 -18.23
N GLY A 36 3.89 2.52 -18.36
CA GLY A 36 4.41 1.99 -19.61
C GLY A 36 5.67 1.15 -19.40
N LEU A 37 6.06 0.38 -20.41
CA LEU A 37 7.24 -0.48 -20.36
C LEU A 37 8.50 0.38 -20.11
N ASN A 38 9.27 0.03 -19.09
CA ASN A 38 10.49 0.73 -18.68
C ASN A 38 10.29 2.20 -18.28
N SER A 39 9.06 2.64 -17.97
CA SER A 39 8.77 4.02 -17.53
C SER A 39 8.00 4.00 -16.21
N GLY A 40 8.46 4.77 -15.23
CA GLY A 40 7.77 4.87 -13.97
C GLY A 40 8.37 5.92 -13.05
N SER A 41 8.13 5.74 -11.75
CA SER A 41 8.66 6.63 -10.73
C SER A 41 9.22 5.86 -9.54
N LYS A 42 10.03 6.55 -8.77
CA LYS A 42 10.56 6.07 -7.50
C LYS A 42 10.32 7.14 -6.44
N VAL A 43 10.17 6.70 -5.19
CA VAL A 43 10.20 7.60 -4.04
C VAL A 43 11.19 7.04 -3.03
N VAL A 44 12.02 7.92 -2.48
CA VAL A 44 12.87 7.61 -1.33
C VAL A 44 12.23 8.20 -0.09
N ILE A 45 12.03 7.37 0.94
CA ILE A 45 11.54 7.78 2.25
C ILE A 45 12.73 7.86 3.21
N ALA A 46 13.21 9.07 3.49
CA ALA A 46 14.39 9.31 4.31
C ALA A 46 14.05 9.53 5.80
N ALA A 47 13.52 8.48 6.46
CA ALA A 47 13.12 8.52 7.87
C ALA A 47 14.32 8.40 8.83
N ALA A 48 15.24 9.35 8.78
CA ALA A 48 16.38 9.45 9.70
C ALA A 48 16.11 10.54 10.75
N GLY A 49 16.14 10.17 12.03
CA GLY A 49 15.98 11.11 13.14
C GLY A 49 15.42 10.51 14.42
N GLU A 50 15.08 11.38 15.35
CA GLU A 50 14.45 11.03 16.62
C GLU A 50 13.02 10.50 16.43
N LYS A 51 12.56 9.68 17.38
CA LYS A 51 11.18 9.19 17.41
C LYS A 51 10.22 10.38 17.54
N LYS A 52 9.23 10.46 16.63
CA LYS A 52 8.24 11.54 16.56
C LYS A 52 6.87 11.15 17.11
N ARG A 53 6.52 9.87 17.04
CA ARG A 53 5.20 9.36 17.45
C ARG A 53 5.24 7.94 17.96
N GLU A 54 4.22 7.56 18.71
CA GLU A 54 3.86 6.16 18.96
C GLU A 54 2.89 5.68 17.87
N LEU A 55 2.91 4.39 17.54
CA LEU A 55 2.07 3.83 16.48
C LEU A 55 0.79 3.21 17.07
N GLY A 56 -0.36 3.56 16.49
CA GLY A 56 -1.67 3.07 16.89
C GLY A 56 -1.82 1.58 16.59
N SER A 57 -2.28 0.80 17.56
CA SER A 57 -2.41 -0.66 17.50
C SER A 57 -3.85 -1.15 17.38
N THR A 58 -4.79 -0.25 17.10
CA THR A 58 -6.21 -0.57 16.91
C THR A 58 -6.75 0.12 15.67
N VAL A 59 -7.82 -0.42 15.09
CA VAL A 59 -8.56 0.25 14.02
C VAL A 59 -9.35 1.42 14.62
N PRO A 60 -9.16 2.66 14.16
CA PRO A 60 -9.97 3.79 14.59
C PRO A 60 -11.38 3.74 13.98
N GLY A 61 -12.36 4.31 14.68
CA GLY A 61 -13.68 4.56 14.10
C GLY A 61 -13.59 5.70 13.09
N LEU A 62 -13.70 5.39 11.79
CA LEU A 62 -13.64 6.35 10.69
C LEU A 62 -14.98 6.46 9.98
N SER A 63 -15.40 7.69 9.71
CA SER A 63 -16.48 8.00 8.79
C SER A 63 -15.91 8.12 7.37
N LEU A 64 -16.36 7.25 6.47
CA LEU A 64 -15.84 7.14 5.10
C LEU A 64 -16.91 7.55 4.08
N PRO A 65 -16.52 8.13 2.93
CA PRO A 65 -17.46 8.45 1.86
C PRO A 65 -17.94 7.18 1.14
N ASP A 66 -19.06 7.29 0.43
CA ASP A 66 -19.65 6.18 -0.32
C ASP A 66 -18.65 5.47 -1.24
N GLY A 67 -18.69 4.14 -1.23
CA GLY A 67 -17.79 3.28 -2.00
C GLY A 67 -16.44 3.00 -1.33
N PHE A 68 -16.11 3.70 -0.24
CA PHE A 68 -15.00 3.36 0.64
C PHE A 68 -15.54 2.69 1.91
N GLY A 69 -14.82 1.70 2.41
CA GLY A 69 -15.29 0.90 3.54
C GLY A 69 -14.18 0.01 4.06
N ASP A 70 -14.51 -0.91 4.95
CA ASP A 70 -13.64 -1.92 5.57
C ASP A 70 -12.23 -1.43 5.92
N VAL A 71 -11.99 -1.22 7.22
CA VAL A 71 -10.69 -0.78 7.70
C VAL A 71 -10.07 -1.87 8.54
N CYS A 72 -8.90 -2.35 8.12
CA CYS A 72 -8.14 -3.36 8.83
C CYS A 72 -6.80 -2.79 9.29
N LEU A 73 -6.35 -3.20 10.47
CA LEU A 73 -5.00 -2.87 10.95
C LEU A 73 -4.04 -3.93 10.42
N VAL A 74 -3.09 -3.51 9.58
CA VAL A 74 -2.06 -4.40 9.03
C VAL A 74 -0.98 -4.67 10.07
N MET A 75 -0.51 -3.59 10.70
CA MET A 75 0.45 -3.58 11.79
C MET A 75 0.32 -2.22 12.51
N PRO A 76 0.94 -2.02 13.68
CA PRO A 76 0.87 -0.73 14.35
C PRO A 76 1.24 0.43 13.41
N GLY A 77 0.36 1.42 13.29
CA GLY A 77 0.53 2.60 12.45
C GLY A 77 0.17 2.44 10.97
N VAL A 78 -0.23 1.26 10.51
CA VAL A 78 -0.60 0.99 9.11
C VAL A 78 -2.03 0.48 9.02
N LEU A 79 -2.88 1.24 8.32
CA LEU A 79 -4.25 0.85 8.02
C LEU A 79 -4.37 0.38 6.57
N ALA A 80 -5.15 -0.67 6.32
CA ALA A 80 -5.66 -1.01 5.01
C ALA A 80 -7.13 -0.57 4.92
N LEU A 81 -7.49 0.08 3.82
CA LEU A 81 -8.82 0.65 3.57
C LEU A 81 -9.32 0.13 2.22
N ARG A 82 -10.57 -0.34 2.17
CA ARG A 82 -11.20 -0.74 0.90
C ARG A 82 -11.60 0.50 0.11
N GLY A 83 -11.17 0.57 -1.14
CA GLY A 83 -11.63 1.55 -2.11
C GLY A 83 -12.60 0.96 -3.14
N PRO A 84 -13.31 1.81 -3.90
CA PRO A 84 -14.03 1.35 -5.08
C PRO A 84 -13.02 0.85 -6.13
N SER A 85 -13.47 0.00 -7.05
CA SER A 85 -12.64 -0.47 -8.17
C SER A 85 -11.95 0.69 -8.87
N PHE A 86 -10.67 0.52 -9.21
CA PHE A 86 -9.87 1.60 -9.78
C PHE A 86 -10.46 2.08 -11.12
N PRO A 87 -10.92 3.33 -11.22
CA PRO A 87 -11.66 3.80 -12.40
C PRO A 87 -10.75 4.23 -13.56
N GLY A 88 -9.43 4.09 -13.40
CA GLY A 88 -8.43 4.67 -14.31
C GLY A 88 -7.89 6.01 -13.81
N TYR A 89 -6.66 6.36 -14.24
CA TYR A 89 -5.97 7.57 -13.80
C TYR A 89 -6.72 8.88 -14.12
N GLY A 90 -7.58 8.89 -15.15
CA GLY A 90 -8.39 10.07 -15.48
C GLY A 90 -9.49 10.39 -14.47
N SER A 91 -10.01 9.39 -13.76
CA SER A 91 -11.13 9.53 -12.82
C SER A 91 -10.76 9.26 -11.37
N ALA A 92 -9.61 8.62 -11.11
CA ALA A 92 -9.12 8.35 -9.77
C ALA A 92 -8.96 9.61 -8.88
N PRO A 93 -8.47 10.77 -9.38
CA PRO A 93 -8.25 11.95 -8.55
C PRO A 93 -9.52 12.45 -7.83
N ALA A 94 -10.69 12.40 -8.50
CA ALA A 94 -11.94 12.86 -7.90
C ALA A 94 -12.41 11.96 -6.73
N GLY A 95 -12.14 10.64 -6.81
CA GLY A 95 -12.40 9.73 -5.71
C GLY A 95 -11.43 9.97 -4.54
N MET A 96 -10.16 10.22 -4.85
CA MET A 96 -9.14 10.50 -3.85
C MET A 96 -9.39 11.83 -3.11
N GLU A 97 -9.81 12.88 -3.81
CA GLU A 97 -10.17 14.16 -3.20
C GLU A 97 -11.32 14.02 -2.19
N LYS A 98 -12.36 13.23 -2.54
CA LYS A 98 -13.46 12.92 -1.61
C LYS A 98 -12.97 12.18 -0.37
N LEU A 99 -12.11 11.17 -0.58
CA LEU A 99 -11.54 10.41 0.52
C LEU A 99 -10.68 11.28 1.43
N THR A 100 -9.74 12.05 0.87
CA THR A 100 -8.83 12.89 1.65
C THR A 100 -9.62 13.97 2.40
N ALA A 101 -10.60 14.62 1.78
CA ALA A 101 -11.45 15.59 2.44
C ALA A 101 -12.19 14.99 3.66
N ALA A 102 -12.74 13.78 3.53
CA ALA A 102 -13.40 13.09 4.64
C ALA A 102 -12.43 12.75 5.78
N LEU A 103 -11.24 12.22 5.45
CA LEU A 103 -10.23 11.83 6.44
C LEU A 103 -9.57 13.04 7.13
N GLU A 104 -9.39 14.15 6.42
CA GLU A 104 -8.82 15.39 6.98
C GLU A 104 -9.65 15.97 8.12
N THR A 105 -10.98 15.83 8.06
CA THR A 105 -11.87 16.21 9.19
C THR A 105 -11.68 15.35 10.44
N GLN A 106 -10.96 14.22 10.31
CA GLN A 106 -10.75 13.21 11.34
C GLN A 106 -9.27 13.04 11.69
N GLN A 107 -8.43 14.01 11.34
CA GLN A 107 -6.96 13.95 11.46
C GLN A 107 -6.46 13.61 12.88
N GLY A 108 -7.15 14.06 13.93
CA GLY A 108 -6.76 13.75 15.32
C GLY A 108 -6.91 12.27 15.66
N ILE A 109 -7.83 11.56 15.01
CA ILE A 109 -8.02 10.11 15.18
C ILE A 109 -6.91 9.33 14.44
N LEU A 110 -6.38 9.89 13.35
CA LEU A 110 -5.38 9.27 12.48
C LEU A 110 -3.93 9.61 12.85
N GLU A 111 -3.69 10.41 13.89
CA GLU A 111 -2.36 10.93 14.24
C GLU A 111 -1.31 9.82 14.44
N ASN A 112 -1.73 8.70 15.01
CA ASN A 112 -0.88 7.53 15.29
C ASN A 112 -0.90 6.48 14.16
N HIS A 113 -1.57 6.76 13.04
CA HIS A 113 -1.66 5.90 11.86
C HIS A 113 -1.08 6.63 10.64
N PRO A 114 0.26 6.78 10.59
CA PRO A 114 0.92 7.59 9.57
C PRO A 114 0.79 7.05 8.14
N LEU A 115 0.41 5.78 7.95
CA LEU A 115 0.30 5.15 6.63
C LEU A 115 -1.06 4.49 6.44
N ILE A 116 -1.70 4.80 5.31
CA ILE A 116 -2.96 4.20 4.87
C ILE A 116 -2.74 3.56 3.50
N ILE A 117 -3.15 2.32 3.35
CA ILE A 117 -3.10 1.57 2.10
C ILE A 117 -4.53 1.49 1.56
N LEU A 118 -4.78 2.15 0.43
CA LEU A 118 -6.03 1.98 -0.30
C LEU A 118 -5.92 0.73 -1.18
N CYS A 119 -6.80 -0.24 -1.00
CA CYS A 119 -6.71 -1.55 -1.65
C CYS A 119 -8.08 -2.14 -1.99
N ASP A 120 -8.09 -3.27 -2.69
CA ASP A 120 -9.33 -3.98 -3.06
C ASP A 120 -9.86 -4.88 -1.91
N ASP A 121 -8.95 -5.42 -1.10
CA ASP A 121 -9.26 -6.38 -0.01
C ASP A 121 -8.38 -6.12 1.23
N PRO A 122 -8.89 -5.34 2.21
CA PRO A 122 -8.15 -5.04 3.43
C PRO A 122 -7.88 -6.25 4.31
N ASP A 123 -8.76 -7.26 4.32
CA ASP A 123 -8.58 -8.48 5.11
C ASP A 123 -7.40 -9.28 4.58
N PHE A 124 -7.32 -9.45 3.26
CA PHE A 124 -6.16 -10.10 2.63
C PHE A 124 -4.86 -9.36 2.94
N VAL A 125 -4.85 -8.03 2.81
CA VAL A 125 -3.67 -7.19 3.07
C VAL A 125 -3.22 -7.29 4.54
N ALA A 126 -4.18 -7.32 5.48
CA ALA A 126 -3.90 -7.39 6.91
C ALA A 126 -3.56 -8.80 7.41
N ALA A 127 -3.96 -9.86 6.69
CA ALA A 127 -3.78 -11.25 7.13
C ALA A 127 -2.32 -11.64 7.35
N ARG A 128 -1.40 -11.14 6.51
CA ARG A 128 0.04 -11.43 6.58
C ARG A 128 0.85 -10.23 6.14
N LEU A 129 2.01 -10.03 6.78
CA LEU A 129 2.94 -8.97 6.39
C LEU A 129 3.38 -9.10 4.93
N ASP A 130 3.58 -10.33 4.44
CA ASP A 130 3.95 -10.59 3.04
C ASP A 130 2.88 -10.10 2.06
N ASN A 131 1.59 -10.22 2.41
CA ASN A 131 0.48 -9.74 1.59
C ASN A 131 0.51 -8.22 1.51
N PHE A 132 0.73 -7.54 2.64
CA PHE A 132 0.94 -6.10 2.67
C PHE A 132 2.10 -5.66 1.77
N LEU A 133 3.27 -6.28 1.92
CA LEU A 133 4.44 -5.92 1.12
C LEU A 133 4.17 -6.10 -0.38
N TRP A 134 3.62 -7.25 -0.75
CA TRP A 134 3.32 -7.57 -2.13
C TRP A 134 2.27 -6.62 -2.69
N THR A 135 1.11 -6.49 -2.06
CA THR A 135 0.02 -5.63 -2.55
C THR A 135 0.47 -4.17 -2.63
N THR A 136 1.09 -3.62 -1.59
CA THR A 136 1.46 -2.20 -1.55
C THR A 136 2.56 -1.85 -2.55
N PHE A 137 3.65 -2.62 -2.59
CA PHE A 137 4.85 -2.20 -3.33
C PHE A 137 4.95 -2.76 -4.75
N THR A 138 4.10 -3.72 -5.14
CA THR A 138 4.05 -4.21 -6.54
C THR A 138 2.95 -3.57 -7.38
N ARG A 139 2.03 -2.82 -6.76
CA ARG A 139 0.85 -2.24 -7.42
C ARG A 139 0.82 -0.71 -7.41
N SER A 140 1.85 -0.06 -6.90
CA SER A 140 1.88 1.39 -6.70
C SER A 140 3.04 2.01 -7.48
N ASN A 141 2.71 2.91 -8.40
CA ASN A 141 3.64 3.83 -9.04
C ASN A 141 3.69 5.14 -8.24
N PRO A 142 4.77 5.44 -7.50
CA PRO A 142 4.78 6.52 -6.51
C PRO A 142 4.24 7.88 -6.97
N SER A 143 4.57 8.32 -8.18
CA SER A 143 4.15 9.63 -8.71
C SER A 143 2.66 9.74 -9.02
N HIS A 144 1.95 8.62 -9.16
CA HIS A 144 0.52 8.59 -9.49
C HIS A 144 -0.33 8.03 -8.34
N ASP A 145 0.25 7.18 -7.51
CA ASP A 145 -0.46 6.39 -6.52
C ASP A 145 -0.19 6.83 -5.07
N VAL A 146 0.72 7.80 -4.84
CA VAL A 146 0.95 8.36 -3.51
C VAL A 146 0.18 9.66 -3.35
N TYR A 147 -0.66 9.69 -2.33
CA TYR A 147 -1.46 10.82 -1.89
C TYR A 147 -1.16 11.09 -0.41
N GLY A 148 -1.70 12.17 0.14
CA GLY A 148 -1.54 12.44 1.56
C GLY A 148 -2.56 13.43 2.08
N LEU A 149 -2.91 13.29 3.34
CA LEU A 149 -3.81 14.22 4.01
C LEU A 149 -3.13 15.57 4.16
N ARG A 150 -3.79 16.64 3.70
CA ARG A 150 -3.25 17.99 3.63
C ARG A 150 -1.94 18.03 2.83
N SER A 151 -1.94 17.36 1.66
CA SER A 151 -0.81 17.36 0.75
C SER A 151 -0.52 18.77 0.23
N PHE A 152 0.76 19.06 -0.01
CA PHE A 152 1.21 20.34 -0.53
C PHE A 152 2.41 20.15 -1.45
N THR A 153 2.63 21.15 -2.30
CA THR A 153 3.88 21.31 -3.04
C THR A 153 4.47 22.66 -2.69
N GLU A 154 5.68 22.66 -2.13
CA GLU A 154 6.45 23.87 -1.84
C GLU A 154 7.72 23.87 -2.71
N PHE A 155 7.79 24.80 -3.67
CA PHE A 155 8.78 24.79 -4.74
C PHE A 155 8.83 23.44 -5.48
N LYS A 156 9.90 22.66 -5.30
CA LYS A 156 10.13 21.36 -5.94
C LYS A 156 9.93 20.19 -4.98
N HIS A 157 9.38 20.45 -3.79
CA HIS A 157 9.17 19.46 -2.75
C HIS A 157 7.68 19.16 -2.60
N TRP A 158 7.33 17.88 -2.61
CA TRP A 158 5.97 17.42 -2.32
C TRP A 158 5.96 16.73 -0.95
N GLY A 159 4.91 16.96 -0.17
CA GLY A 159 4.71 16.28 1.10
C GLY A 159 3.27 16.37 1.59
N CYS A 160 3.01 15.83 2.77
CA CYS A 160 1.71 15.95 3.43
C CYS A 160 1.84 16.18 4.94
N ARG A 161 0.81 16.78 5.55
CA ARG A 161 0.79 17.11 6.99
C ARG A 161 -0.09 16.16 7.80
N GLY A 162 -0.50 15.05 7.22
CA GLY A 162 -1.20 13.97 7.88
C GLY A 162 -0.75 12.62 7.34
N SER A 163 -1.61 11.61 7.42
CA SER A 163 -1.27 10.27 6.95
C SER A 163 -0.96 10.27 5.45
N LEU A 164 0.08 9.52 5.08
CA LEU A 164 0.37 9.20 3.69
C LEU A 164 -0.61 8.11 3.23
N ILE A 165 -1.11 8.24 2.02
CA ILE A 165 -1.99 7.24 1.40
C ILE A 165 -1.26 6.65 0.20
N ILE A 166 -1.18 5.32 0.12
CA ILE A 166 -0.69 4.60 -1.06
C ILE A 166 -1.86 3.87 -1.71
N ASP A 167 -2.17 4.20 -2.96
CA ASP A 167 -3.16 3.51 -3.78
C ASP A 167 -2.58 2.22 -4.36
N ALA A 168 -2.87 1.11 -3.69
CA ALA A 168 -2.47 -0.24 -4.06
C ALA A 168 -3.62 -1.05 -4.69
N ARG A 169 -4.72 -0.40 -5.11
CA ARG A 169 -5.80 -1.07 -5.85
C ARG A 169 -5.27 -1.67 -7.15
N SER A 170 -5.92 -2.72 -7.63
CA SER A 170 -5.58 -3.35 -8.90
C SER A 170 -5.90 -2.40 -10.06
N LYS A 171 -4.94 -2.16 -10.96
CA LYS A 171 -5.16 -1.36 -12.17
C LYS A 171 -5.40 -2.25 -13.38
N PRO A 172 -6.17 -1.81 -14.40
CA PRO A 172 -6.50 -2.63 -15.58
C PRO A 172 -5.30 -3.17 -16.37
N HIS A 173 -4.13 -2.54 -16.25
CA HIS A 173 -2.90 -2.95 -16.92
C HIS A 173 -2.04 -3.91 -16.09
N HIS A 174 -2.38 -4.15 -14.82
CA HIS A 174 -1.69 -5.16 -14.02
C HIS A 174 -2.02 -6.56 -14.56
N ALA A 175 -1.02 -7.43 -14.54
CA ALA A 175 -1.27 -8.85 -14.80
C ALA A 175 -2.31 -9.38 -13.81
N PRO A 176 -3.24 -10.26 -14.26
CA PRO A 176 -4.15 -10.91 -13.34
C PRO A 176 -3.34 -11.66 -12.26
N PRO A 177 -3.86 -11.76 -11.02
CA PRO A 177 -3.21 -12.53 -9.99
C PRO A 177 -2.98 -13.97 -10.48
N LEU A 178 -1.81 -14.53 -10.15
CA LEU A 178 -1.52 -15.93 -10.43
C LEU A 178 -2.34 -16.79 -9.47
N GLU A 179 -3.49 -17.27 -9.92
CA GLU A 179 -4.31 -18.22 -9.17
C GLU A 179 -3.77 -19.63 -9.39
N GLN A 180 -3.52 -20.34 -8.29
CA GLN A 180 -3.14 -21.75 -8.36
C GLN A 180 -4.35 -22.55 -8.85
N ASP A 181 -4.15 -23.41 -9.86
CA ASP A 181 -5.19 -24.31 -10.31
C ASP A 181 -5.36 -25.44 -9.27
N PRO A 182 -6.52 -25.54 -8.58
CA PRO A 182 -6.73 -26.54 -7.53
C PRO A 182 -6.62 -27.98 -8.05
N ALA A 183 -6.85 -28.22 -9.34
CA ALA A 183 -6.67 -29.54 -9.95
C ALA A 183 -5.20 -29.89 -10.14
N VAL A 184 -4.36 -28.89 -10.44
CA VAL A 184 -2.90 -29.05 -10.53
C VAL A 184 -2.30 -29.23 -9.14
N GLU A 185 -2.72 -28.45 -8.15
CA GLU A 185 -2.31 -28.60 -6.75
C GLU A 185 -2.58 -30.03 -6.25
N LYS A 186 -3.82 -30.51 -6.43
CA LYS A 186 -4.19 -31.90 -6.11
C LYS A 186 -3.40 -32.97 -6.87
N ARG A 187 -2.93 -32.68 -8.09
CA ARG A 187 -2.07 -33.61 -8.84
C ARG A 187 -0.67 -33.67 -8.24
N ILE A 188 -0.14 -32.54 -7.80
CA ILE A 188 1.18 -32.44 -7.18
C ILE A 188 1.16 -33.08 -5.78
N ASP A 189 0.12 -32.85 -4.99
CA ASP A 189 -0.04 -33.44 -3.64
C ASP A 189 0.12 -34.97 -3.66
N ARG A 190 -0.37 -35.64 -4.71
CA ARG A 190 -0.24 -37.09 -4.89
C ARG A 190 1.21 -37.55 -5.02
N LEU A 191 2.11 -36.71 -5.52
CA LEU A 191 3.53 -37.04 -5.66
C LEU A 191 4.25 -37.01 -4.30
N PHE A 192 3.78 -36.17 -3.38
CA PHE A 192 4.33 -36.04 -2.01
C PHE A 192 3.67 -36.98 -0.99
N ALA A 193 2.49 -37.50 -1.30
CA ALA A 193 1.80 -38.49 -0.47
C ALA A 193 2.61 -39.78 -0.26
N ALA A 194 2.26 -40.55 0.77
CA ALA A 194 2.90 -41.84 1.07
C ALA A 194 2.91 -42.78 -0.14
N GLY A 195 4.10 -43.19 -0.59
CA GLY A 195 4.31 -44.02 -1.78
C GLY A 195 4.44 -43.24 -3.10
N GLY A 196 4.34 -41.91 -3.07
CA GLY A 196 4.59 -41.03 -4.21
C GLY A 196 6.08 -40.86 -4.50
N SER A 197 6.41 -40.42 -5.73
CA SER A 197 7.79 -40.28 -6.20
C SER A 197 8.61 -39.23 -5.47
N LEU A 198 7.95 -38.29 -4.79
CA LEU A 198 8.56 -37.20 -4.02
C LEU A 198 8.28 -37.34 -2.50
N HIS A 199 7.83 -38.52 -2.07
CA HIS A 199 7.53 -38.78 -0.67
C HIS A 199 8.75 -38.54 0.24
N GLY A 200 8.58 -37.74 1.29
CA GLY A 200 9.62 -37.40 2.27
C GLY A 200 10.56 -36.25 1.88
N ILE A 201 10.30 -35.57 0.77
CA ILE A 201 11.10 -34.41 0.29
C ILE A 201 10.39 -33.07 0.55
N GLY A 202 9.07 -33.07 0.71
CA GLY A 202 8.23 -31.87 0.90
C GLY A 202 8.11 -31.41 2.35
#